data_AF-A0A9P4KJS2-F1
#
_entry.id   AF-A0A9P4KJS2-F1
#
_cell.length_a   1.000
_cell.length_b   1.000
_cell.length_c   1.000
_cell.angle_alpha   90.00
_cell.angle_beta   90.00
_cell.angle_gamma   90.00
#
_symmetry.space_group_name_H-M   'P 1'
#
loop_
_entity.id
_entity.type
_entity.pdbx_description
1 polymer ?
#
loop_
_entity_poly.entity_id
_entity_poly.type
_entity_poly.pdbx_seq_one_letter_code
_entity_poly.pdbx_strand_id
1 'polypeptide(L)'
;MSLTVPKNLQSFSSLFLRLPRELRDLVYPDVVNQSSPIPLSNPEPHPITNPLLSNATVATEALEAFYANNTFIVPIPSTFGAPPTWTAHPHLQFIRRVIATADEAFNIHDGNCLQRLSETMAPTEILHQYSYWTSLLSLTSLQSLTIHMEKRANLSLKSVEFAPTLYILRSRSPPPDIQFCISFDVRLKELWDYPFWDDFYTESNPMPVSLARDYEPAGWIDMSELFGPATEEDRKYVEEYLPDRVMPEGRNVQTGLLDCSPDERRALAKHYVVSEPELLRVMMEEHYEFWKKYKSIEAEGVLK
;
A
#
# COMPACT_ATOMS: atom_id res chain seq x y z
N MET A 1 -11.04 -31.82 33.40
CA MET A 1 -10.94 -33.02 32.53
C MET A 1 -9.63 -32.94 31.79
N SER A 2 -8.68 -33.80 32.13
CA SER A 2 -7.34 -33.82 31.54
C SER A 2 -7.40 -34.54 30.21
N LEU A 3 -7.23 -33.82 29.10
CA LEU A 3 -7.07 -34.43 27.78
C LEU A 3 -5.73 -35.17 27.76
N THR A 4 -5.77 -36.49 27.94
CA THR A 4 -4.60 -37.36 27.77
C THR A 4 -4.21 -37.35 26.30
N VAL A 5 -3.17 -36.58 25.99
CA VAL A 5 -2.49 -36.61 24.68
C VAL A 5 -2.00 -38.04 24.43
N PRO A 6 -2.30 -38.66 23.27
CA PRO A 6 -1.85 -40.01 22.93
C PRO A 6 -0.33 -40.16 23.12
N LYS A 7 0.13 -41.28 23.71
CA LYS A 7 1.57 -41.56 23.96
C LYS A 7 2.45 -41.43 22.69
N ASN A 8 1.88 -41.62 21.50
CA ASN A 8 2.58 -41.45 20.22
C ASN A 8 2.87 -39.99 19.83
N LEU A 9 2.16 -39.00 20.39
CA LEU A 9 2.41 -37.58 20.14
C LEU A 9 3.49 -37.02 21.08
N GLN A 10 3.62 -37.55 22.30
CA GLN A 10 4.70 -37.18 23.24
C GLN A 10 6.09 -37.56 22.71
N SER A 11 6.20 -38.64 21.91
CA SER A 11 7.45 -39.00 21.24
C SER A 11 7.79 -38.03 20.10
N PHE A 12 6.80 -37.54 19.36
CA PHE A 12 7.04 -36.63 18.23
C PHE A 12 7.55 -35.26 18.69
N SER A 13 6.95 -34.65 19.72
CA SER A 13 7.38 -33.34 20.23
C SER A 13 8.81 -33.36 20.76
N SER A 14 9.19 -34.44 21.46
CA SER A 14 10.55 -34.62 21.99
C SER A 14 11.57 -34.94 20.91
N LEU A 15 11.17 -35.61 19.82
CA LEU A 15 12.01 -35.85 18.65
C LEU A 15 12.20 -34.58 17.80
N PHE A 16 11.16 -33.76 17.63
CA PHE A 16 11.23 -32.51 16.89
C PHE A 16 12.23 -31.53 17.51
N LEU A 17 12.25 -31.42 18.85
CA LEU A 17 13.23 -30.63 19.58
C LEU A 17 14.68 -31.12 19.45
N ARG A 18 14.89 -32.40 19.08
CA ARG A 18 16.24 -32.96 18.85
C ARG A 18 16.76 -32.69 17.45
N LEU A 19 15.90 -32.27 16.52
CA LEU A 19 16.35 -31.87 15.19
C LEU A 19 17.26 -30.64 15.30
N PRO A 20 18.25 -30.47 14.42
CA PRO A 20 18.89 -29.17 14.22
C PRO A 20 17.86 -28.09 13.87
N ARG A 21 18.13 -26.84 14.23
CA ARG A 21 17.23 -25.71 13.97
C ARG A 21 16.90 -25.61 12.48
N GLU A 22 17.89 -25.82 11.64
CA GLU A 22 17.79 -25.75 10.19
C GLU A 22 16.73 -26.71 9.64
N LEU A 23 16.59 -27.91 10.24
CA LEU A 23 15.56 -28.87 9.85
C LEU A 23 14.18 -28.48 10.39
N ARG A 24 14.10 -27.83 11.57
CA ARG A 24 12.83 -27.31 12.09
C ARG A 24 12.33 -26.13 11.27
N ASP A 25 13.24 -25.27 10.80
CA ASP A 25 12.94 -24.12 9.94
C ASP A 25 12.34 -24.54 8.59
N LEU A 26 12.56 -25.77 8.13
CA LEU A 26 11.89 -26.34 6.95
C LEU A 26 10.42 -26.72 7.23
N VAL A 27 10.06 -26.99 8.48
CA VAL A 27 8.71 -27.43 8.87
C VAL A 27 7.82 -26.23 9.21
N TYR A 28 8.37 -25.19 9.84
CA TYR A 28 7.55 -24.06 10.29
C TYR A 28 6.71 -23.41 9.18
N PRO A 29 7.21 -23.15 7.95
CA PRO A 29 6.41 -22.56 6.89
C PRO A 29 5.10 -23.31 6.64
N ASP A 30 5.11 -24.64 6.67
CA ASP A 30 3.91 -25.44 6.42
C ASP A 30 2.91 -25.41 7.59
N VAL A 31 3.38 -25.07 8.80
CA VAL A 31 2.59 -25.08 10.03
C VAL A 31 2.01 -23.70 10.36
N VAL A 32 2.80 -22.65 10.19
CA VAL A 32 2.47 -21.30 10.66
C VAL A 32 1.91 -20.40 9.56
N ASN A 33 2.03 -20.80 8.29
CA ASN A 33 1.54 -20.02 7.17
C ASN A 33 0.00 -20.05 7.12
N GLN A 34 -0.59 -18.89 6.92
CA GLN A 34 -2.02 -18.68 6.74
C GLN A 34 -2.31 -18.41 5.27
N SER A 35 -3.46 -18.91 4.79
CA SER A 35 -3.87 -18.74 3.40
C SER A 35 -4.29 -17.30 3.06
N SER A 36 -4.65 -16.51 4.07
CA SER A 36 -5.12 -15.13 3.92
C SER A 36 -4.16 -14.16 4.61
N PRO A 37 -3.99 -12.94 4.07
CA PRO A 37 -3.19 -11.91 4.72
C PRO A 37 -3.73 -11.53 6.12
N ILE A 38 -2.83 -11.19 7.02
CA ILE A 38 -3.11 -11.00 8.45
C ILE A 38 -3.01 -9.51 8.81
N PRO A 39 -4.03 -8.88 9.42
CA PRO A 39 -3.92 -7.51 9.91
C PRO A 39 -2.80 -7.37 10.96
N LEU A 40 -1.83 -6.49 10.72
CA LEU A 40 -0.70 -6.32 11.65
C LEU A 40 -1.08 -5.58 12.94
N SER A 41 -2.22 -4.89 12.96
CA SER A 41 -2.71 -4.16 14.14
C SER A 41 -3.18 -5.09 15.27
N ASN A 42 -3.63 -6.30 14.93
CA ASN A 42 -4.06 -7.30 15.90
C ASN A 42 -3.85 -8.71 15.30
N PRO A 43 -2.59 -9.16 15.14
CA PRO A 43 -2.34 -10.49 14.63
C PRO A 43 -2.81 -11.50 15.69
N GLU A 44 -3.55 -12.51 15.24
CA GLU A 44 -3.85 -13.70 16.05
C GLU A 44 -2.85 -14.79 15.66
N PRO A 45 -1.67 -14.85 16.28
CA PRO A 45 -0.63 -15.77 15.85
C PRO A 45 -1.00 -17.22 16.19
N HIS A 46 -0.46 -18.16 15.40
CA HIS A 46 -0.74 -19.58 15.56
C HIS A 46 -0.40 -20.05 17.00
N PRO A 47 -1.18 -20.95 17.64
CA PRO A 47 -0.95 -21.37 19.03
C PRO A 47 0.46 -21.87 19.33
N ILE A 48 1.13 -22.46 18.34
CA ILE A 48 2.52 -22.95 18.45
C ILE A 48 3.54 -21.85 18.76
N THR A 49 3.22 -20.59 18.43
CA THR A 49 4.05 -19.40 18.67
C THR A 49 3.95 -18.90 20.12
N ASN A 50 2.98 -19.39 20.90
CA ASN A 50 2.77 -18.97 22.27
C ASN A 50 3.58 -19.86 23.23
N PRO A 51 4.54 -19.33 23.99
CA PRO A 51 5.36 -20.12 24.92
C PRO A 51 4.58 -20.69 26.10
N LEU A 52 3.36 -20.22 26.37
CA LEU A 52 2.46 -20.80 27.38
C LEU A 52 1.69 -22.02 26.84
N LEU A 53 1.51 -22.12 25.52
CA LEU A 53 0.79 -23.21 24.86
C LEU A 53 1.74 -24.23 24.19
N SER A 54 2.99 -23.82 23.96
CA SER A 54 4.04 -24.59 23.28
C SER A 54 5.33 -24.60 24.11
N ASN A 55 6.34 -25.33 23.65
CA ASN A 55 7.68 -25.25 24.24
C ASN A 55 8.31 -23.89 23.92
N ALA A 56 8.97 -23.24 24.89
CA ALA A 56 9.54 -21.90 24.72
C ALA A 56 10.52 -21.76 23.53
N THR A 57 11.33 -22.78 23.25
CA THR A 57 12.25 -22.75 22.10
C THR A 57 11.48 -22.79 20.79
N VAL A 58 10.53 -23.73 20.67
CA VAL A 58 9.67 -23.86 19.48
C VAL A 58 8.81 -22.62 19.29
N ALA A 59 8.31 -22.04 20.37
CA ALA A 59 7.49 -20.84 20.33
C ALA A 59 8.24 -19.66 19.71
N THR A 60 9.47 -19.41 20.14
CA THR A 60 10.30 -18.34 19.57
C THR A 60 10.63 -18.58 18.11
N GLU A 61 11.10 -19.78 17.76
CA GLU A 61 11.42 -20.12 16.36
C GLU A 61 10.18 -20.04 15.46
N ALA A 62 9.04 -20.57 15.92
CA ALA A 62 7.80 -20.52 15.18
C ALA A 62 7.25 -19.09 15.06
N LEU A 63 7.49 -18.23 16.03
CA LEU A 63 7.11 -16.81 15.98
C LEU A 63 7.92 -16.07 14.91
N GLU A 64 9.23 -16.29 14.85
CA GLU A 64 10.09 -15.76 13.78
C GLU A 64 9.60 -16.25 12.41
N ALA A 65 9.33 -17.55 12.29
CA ALA A 65 8.80 -18.13 11.07
C ALA A 65 7.40 -17.59 10.72
N PHE A 66 6.54 -17.32 11.71
CA PHE A 66 5.21 -16.76 11.50
C PHE A 66 5.30 -15.38 10.83
N TYR A 67 6.12 -14.47 11.35
CA TYR A 67 6.27 -13.14 10.74
C TYR A 67 7.06 -13.17 9.42
N ALA A 68 7.98 -14.12 9.25
CA ALA A 68 8.75 -14.25 8.02
C ALA A 68 7.96 -14.85 6.85
N ASN A 69 7.01 -15.75 7.12
CA ASN A 69 6.33 -16.53 6.08
C ASN A 69 4.91 -16.08 5.78
N ASN A 70 4.28 -15.27 6.63
CA ASN A 70 2.95 -14.72 6.37
C ASN A 70 3.01 -13.36 5.67
N THR A 71 1.91 -13.01 5.01
CA THR A 71 1.69 -11.68 4.45
C THR A 71 0.85 -10.85 5.42
N PHE A 72 1.28 -9.63 5.72
CA PHE A 72 0.59 -8.76 6.67
C PHE A 72 -0.08 -7.58 5.97
N ILE A 73 -1.28 -7.20 6.42
CA ILE A 73 -1.97 -6.00 5.95
C ILE A 73 -1.69 -4.86 6.92
N VAL A 74 -1.29 -3.71 6.38
CA VAL A 74 -1.12 -2.46 7.14
C VAL A 74 -1.94 -1.34 6.50
N PRO A 75 -2.82 -0.65 7.25
CA PRO A 75 -3.46 0.55 6.74
C PRO A 75 -2.49 1.74 6.81
N ILE A 76 -2.45 2.53 5.75
CA ILE A 76 -1.80 3.84 5.69
C ILE A 76 -2.91 4.90 5.76
N PRO A 77 -2.99 5.68 6.85
CA PRO A 77 -4.01 6.72 6.99
C PRO A 77 -3.92 7.78 5.88
N SER A 78 -5.08 8.17 5.33
CA SER A 78 -5.21 9.25 4.34
C SER A 78 -5.42 10.64 4.95
N THR A 79 -5.72 10.69 6.25
CA THR A 79 -5.96 11.93 7.00
C THR A 79 -5.01 12.05 8.18
N PHE A 80 -4.66 13.28 8.53
CA PHE A 80 -3.87 13.59 9.71
C PHE A 80 -4.51 13.02 10.98
N GLY A 81 -3.72 12.32 11.77
CA GLY A 81 -4.14 11.59 12.96
C GLY A 81 -2.99 10.90 13.67
N ALA A 82 -3.32 9.94 14.53
CA ALA A 82 -2.33 9.17 15.26
C ALA A 82 -1.40 8.39 14.30
N PRO A 83 -0.12 8.21 14.65
CA PRO A 83 0.78 7.35 13.88
C PRO A 83 0.20 5.93 13.76
N PRO A 84 0.54 5.19 12.70
CA PRO A 84 -0.04 3.87 12.48
C PRO A 84 0.31 2.95 13.66
N THR A 85 -0.69 2.30 14.24
CA THR A 85 -0.54 1.53 15.50
C THR A 85 0.43 0.37 15.37
N TRP A 86 0.63 -0.15 14.16
CA TRP A 86 1.53 -1.25 13.86
C TRP A 86 3.01 -0.87 13.95
N THR A 87 3.36 0.42 13.98
CA THR A 87 4.77 0.87 14.05
C THR A 87 5.48 0.52 15.35
N ALA A 88 4.73 0.23 16.42
CA ALA A 88 5.26 -0.23 17.70
C ALA A 88 5.31 -1.76 17.82
N HIS A 89 5.04 -2.49 16.74
CA HIS A 89 4.93 -3.94 16.80
C HIS A 89 6.31 -4.58 17.10
N PRO A 90 6.41 -5.49 18.10
CA PRO A 90 7.71 -5.98 18.59
C PRO A 90 8.50 -6.84 17.58
N HIS A 91 7.84 -7.30 16.51
CA HIS A 91 8.39 -8.25 15.54
C HIS A 91 8.56 -7.68 14.13
N LEU A 92 8.57 -6.35 13.95
CA LEU A 92 8.71 -5.69 12.64
C LEU A 92 9.95 -6.16 11.86
N GLN A 93 11.05 -6.43 12.57
CA GLN A 93 12.31 -6.91 12.00
C GLN A 93 12.21 -8.28 11.30
N PHE A 94 11.14 -9.05 11.53
CA PHE A 94 10.94 -10.37 10.90
C PHE A 94 9.95 -10.32 9.74
N ILE A 95 9.21 -9.22 9.58
CA ILE A 95 8.17 -9.10 8.55
C ILE A 95 8.81 -8.94 7.18
N ARG A 96 8.45 -9.86 6.27
CA ARG A 96 9.01 -9.90 4.91
C ARG A 96 8.01 -9.52 3.82
N ARG A 97 6.70 -9.68 4.05
CA ARG A 97 5.67 -9.48 3.02
C ARG A 97 4.55 -8.62 3.57
N VAL A 98 4.27 -7.50 2.92
CA VAL A 98 3.26 -6.54 3.37
C VAL A 98 2.35 -6.12 2.23
N ILE A 99 1.06 -6.01 2.53
CA ILE A 99 0.06 -5.32 1.74
C ILE A 99 -0.27 -4.01 2.46
N ALA A 100 0.15 -2.88 1.91
CA ALA A 100 -0.19 -1.56 2.42
C ALA A 100 -1.49 -1.08 1.77
N THR A 101 -2.56 -0.87 2.54
CA THR A 101 -3.83 -0.34 2.03
C THR A 101 -3.93 1.15 2.32
N ALA A 102 -4.20 1.96 1.31
CA ALA A 102 -4.28 3.41 1.40
C ALA A 102 -5.49 3.94 0.61
N ASP A 103 -6.06 5.04 1.07
CA ASP A 103 -6.95 5.87 0.24
C ASP A 103 -6.14 7.06 -0.28
N GLU A 104 -6.45 7.50 -1.49
CA GLU A 104 -5.92 8.77 -2.00
C GLU A 104 -6.29 9.93 -1.06
N ALA A 105 -5.28 10.67 -0.61
CA ALA A 105 -5.47 11.82 0.26
C ALA A 105 -6.24 12.94 -0.46
N PHE A 106 -7.32 13.42 0.17
CA PHE A 106 -8.21 14.45 -0.37
C PHE A 106 -7.69 15.89 -0.20
N ASN A 107 -6.51 16.12 0.41
CA ASN A 107 -6.10 17.46 0.85
C ASN A 107 -5.80 18.46 -0.30
N ILE A 108 -6.85 19.21 -0.67
CA ILE A 108 -7.11 20.67 -0.84
C ILE A 108 -6.05 21.62 -1.45
N HIS A 109 -4.77 21.27 -1.61
CA HIS A 109 -3.82 22.21 -2.24
C HIS A 109 -3.59 21.91 -3.74
N ASP A 110 -3.94 22.87 -4.59
CA ASP A 110 -3.82 22.90 -6.07
C ASP A 110 -2.37 22.91 -6.60
N GLY A 111 -1.43 22.35 -5.85
CA GLY A 111 -0.02 22.32 -6.19
C GLY A 111 0.49 20.90 -6.23
N ASN A 112 0.40 20.22 -7.38
CA ASN A 112 1.28 19.07 -7.63
C ASN A 112 2.75 19.53 -7.80
N CYS A 113 3.00 20.82 -8.01
CA CYS A 113 4.35 21.36 -8.12
C CYS A 113 4.98 21.62 -6.74
N LEU A 114 6.19 21.10 -6.52
CA LEU A 114 7.02 21.31 -5.32
C LEU A 114 7.20 22.78 -4.96
N GLN A 115 7.33 23.64 -5.97
CA GLN A 115 7.51 25.07 -5.75
C GLN A 115 6.32 25.64 -4.97
N ARG A 116 5.09 25.31 -5.39
CA ARG A 116 3.87 25.73 -4.70
C ARG A 116 3.78 25.13 -3.30
N LEU A 117 4.15 23.87 -3.12
CA LEU A 117 4.19 23.24 -1.78
C LEU A 117 5.14 23.98 -0.84
N SER A 118 6.34 24.33 -1.31
CA SER A 118 7.33 25.06 -0.51
C SER A 118 6.94 26.50 -0.19
N GLU A 119 6.12 27.13 -1.04
CA GLU A 119 5.63 28.50 -0.85
C GLU A 119 4.40 28.57 0.06
N THR A 120 3.59 27.50 0.11
CA THR A 120 2.28 27.50 0.79
C THR A 120 2.25 26.76 2.11
N MET A 121 3.15 25.81 2.34
CA MET A 121 3.14 24.96 3.52
C MET A 121 4.38 25.15 4.39
N ALA A 122 4.20 25.07 5.70
CA ALA A 122 5.33 25.08 6.61
C ALA A 122 6.16 23.78 6.43
N PRO A 123 7.50 23.84 6.57
CA PRO A 123 8.38 22.66 6.55
C PRO A 123 7.90 21.47 7.39
N THR A 124 7.36 21.75 8.57
CA THR A 124 6.83 20.76 9.50
C THR A 124 5.60 20.05 8.96
N GLU A 125 4.69 20.78 8.30
CA GLU A 125 3.48 20.21 7.68
C GLU A 125 3.84 19.28 6.51
N ILE A 126 4.83 19.67 5.71
CA ILE A 126 5.34 18.84 4.62
C ILE A 126 5.96 17.54 5.19
N LEU A 127 6.77 17.64 6.25
CA LEU A 127 7.32 16.46 6.93
C LEU A 127 6.24 15.54 7.53
N HIS A 128 5.16 16.12 8.05
CA HIS A 128 4.03 15.37 8.56
C HIS A 128 3.30 14.58 7.46
N GLN A 129 3.17 15.11 6.25
CA GLN A 129 2.58 14.37 5.12
C GLN A 129 3.36 13.09 4.77
N TYR A 130 4.68 13.11 4.90
CA TYR A 130 5.51 11.92 4.67
C TYR A 130 5.47 10.90 5.83
N SER A 131 5.02 11.29 7.02
CA SER A 131 5.21 10.51 8.25
C SER A 131 4.54 9.13 8.22
N TYR A 132 3.37 9.02 7.58
CA TYR A 132 2.65 7.74 7.49
C TYR A 132 3.32 6.77 6.53
N TRP A 133 3.72 7.22 5.34
CA TRP A 133 4.40 6.37 4.37
C TRP A 133 5.80 5.97 4.84
N THR A 134 6.54 6.90 5.44
CA THR A 134 7.89 6.62 5.96
C THR A 134 7.89 5.57 7.08
N SER A 135 6.75 5.30 7.71
CA SER A 135 6.63 4.21 8.68
C SER A 135 6.94 2.83 8.08
N LEU A 136 6.70 2.62 6.77
CA LEU A 136 7.08 1.40 6.05
C LEU A 136 8.59 1.17 6.04
N LEU A 137 9.38 2.22 6.24
CA LEU A 137 10.84 2.12 6.32
C LEU A 137 11.30 1.39 7.59
N SER A 138 10.45 1.27 8.62
CA SER A 138 10.76 0.50 9.84
C SER A 138 10.83 -1.02 9.58
N LEU A 139 10.25 -1.50 8.48
CA LEU A 139 10.28 -2.91 8.07
C LEU A 139 11.63 -3.23 7.41
N THR A 140 12.66 -3.47 8.22
CA THR A 140 14.05 -3.64 7.75
C THR A 140 14.28 -4.90 6.92
N SER A 141 13.49 -5.96 7.14
CA SER A 141 13.58 -7.25 6.43
C SER A 141 12.56 -7.41 5.29
N LEU A 142 11.91 -6.32 4.87
CA LEU A 142 10.90 -6.34 3.83
C LEU A 142 11.47 -6.87 2.52
N GLN A 143 10.81 -7.88 1.95
CA GLN A 143 11.14 -8.53 0.68
C GLN A 143 10.08 -8.25 -0.39
N SER A 144 8.81 -8.12 0.00
CA SER A 144 7.69 -7.85 -0.90
C SER A 144 6.75 -6.83 -0.28
N LEU A 145 6.41 -5.81 -1.06
CA LEU A 145 5.46 -4.77 -0.72
C LEU A 145 4.43 -4.63 -1.85
N THR A 146 3.18 -4.97 -1.56
CA THR A 146 2.06 -4.63 -2.43
C THR A 146 1.35 -3.42 -1.87
N ILE A 147 1.16 -2.38 -2.68
CA ILE A 147 0.41 -1.18 -2.32
C ILE A 147 -0.96 -1.28 -2.98
N HIS A 148 -2.01 -1.22 -2.17
CA HIS A 148 -3.40 -1.17 -2.60
C HIS A 148 -3.93 0.24 -2.33
N MET A 149 -3.99 1.06 -3.38
CA MET A 149 -4.41 2.46 -3.30
C MET A 149 -5.82 2.63 -3.90
N GLU A 150 -6.77 3.08 -3.09
CA GLU A 150 -8.11 3.43 -3.58
C GLU A 150 -8.10 4.86 -4.13
N LYS A 151 -8.43 5.00 -5.42
CA LYS A 151 -8.56 6.29 -6.08
C LYS A 151 -9.91 6.92 -5.71
N ARG A 152 -9.86 8.10 -5.11
CA ARG A 152 -11.06 8.76 -4.58
C ARG A 152 -11.40 10.07 -5.29
N ALA A 153 -10.40 10.78 -5.76
CA ALA A 153 -10.56 12.02 -6.51
C ALA A 153 -10.68 11.76 -8.01
N ASN A 154 -11.32 12.68 -8.73
CA ASN A 154 -11.35 12.69 -10.20
C ASN A 154 -10.07 13.28 -10.82
N LEU A 155 -9.21 13.90 -10.01
CA LEU A 155 -7.97 14.53 -10.43
C LEU A 155 -6.83 13.51 -10.57
N SER A 156 -5.70 13.92 -11.13
CA SER A 156 -4.50 13.08 -11.21
C SER A 156 -3.97 12.73 -9.80
N LEU A 157 -3.51 11.48 -9.63
CA LEU A 157 -2.94 11.00 -8.37
C LEU A 157 -1.73 11.85 -7.95
N LYS A 158 -1.71 12.26 -6.68
CA LYS A 158 -0.57 13.00 -6.10
C LYS A 158 0.46 12.01 -5.54
N SER A 159 1.74 12.18 -5.91
CA SER A 159 2.80 11.27 -5.49
C SER A 159 3.63 11.75 -4.30
N VAL A 160 3.44 13.00 -3.86
CA VAL A 160 4.27 13.65 -2.84
C VAL A 160 4.42 12.77 -1.59
N GLU A 161 3.33 12.25 -1.04
CA GLU A 161 3.33 11.55 0.24
C GLU A 161 4.16 10.25 0.23
N PHE A 162 4.08 9.49 -0.86
CA PHE A 162 4.66 8.15 -0.94
C PHE A 162 5.97 8.07 -1.75
N ALA A 163 6.24 9.04 -2.64
CA ALA A 163 7.40 8.98 -3.53
C ALA A 163 8.74 8.83 -2.77
N PRO A 164 9.04 9.60 -1.70
CA PRO A 164 10.29 9.44 -0.97
C PRO A 164 10.45 8.03 -0.39
N THR A 165 9.37 7.47 0.16
CA THR A 165 9.37 6.11 0.74
C THR A 165 9.70 5.07 -0.33
N LEU A 166 9.08 5.15 -1.51
CA LEU A 166 9.35 4.22 -2.60
C LEU A 166 10.80 4.28 -3.09
N TYR A 167 11.37 5.48 -3.23
CA TYR A 167 12.78 5.64 -3.62
C TYR A 167 13.73 5.03 -2.59
N ILE A 168 13.48 5.27 -1.30
CA ILE A 168 14.32 4.71 -0.23
C ILE A 168 14.22 3.18 -0.22
N LEU A 169 13.01 2.62 -0.35
CA LEU A 169 12.82 1.17 -0.42
C LEU A 169 13.58 0.55 -1.60
N ARG A 170 13.49 1.15 -2.79
CA ARG A 170 14.20 0.69 -4.00
C ARG A 170 15.72 0.78 -3.89
N SER A 171 16.23 1.69 -3.07
CA SER A 171 17.68 1.83 -2.84
C SER A 171 18.27 0.79 -1.88
N ARG A 172 17.43 -0.06 -1.25
CA ARG A 172 17.89 -1.11 -0.33
C ARG A 172 18.67 -2.20 -1.05
N SER A 173 19.46 -2.95 -0.28
CA SER A 173 20.21 -4.10 -0.77
C SER A 173 19.89 -5.34 0.08
N PRO A 174 19.13 -6.32 -0.44
CA PRO A 174 18.42 -6.29 -1.74
C PRO A 174 17.22 -5.33 -1.74
N PRO A 175 16.80 -4.80 -2.91
CA PRO A 175 15.57 -4.04 -3.00
C PRO A 175 14.36 -4.98 -2.84
N PRO A 176 13.30 -4.59 -2.13
CA PRO A 176 12.07 -5.35 -2.09
C PRO A 176 11.38 -5.32 -3.45
N ASP A 177 10.62 -6.37 -3.76
CA ASP A 177 9.67 -6.38 -4.86
C ASP A 177 8.48 -5.47 -4.51
N ILE A 178 8.25 -4.43 -5.30
CA ILE A 178 7.23 -3.42 -5.03
C ILE A 178 6.18 -3.48 -6.15
N GLN A 179 4.98 -3.89 -5.79
CA GLN A 179 3.81 -3.86 -6.66
C GLN A 179 2.89 -2.71 -6.25
N PHE A 180 2.46 -1.88 -7.19
CA PHE A 180 1.56 -0.76 -6.93
C PHE A 180 0.24 -0.98 -7.66
N CYS A 181 -0.83 -1.27 -6.91
CA CYS A 181 -2.15 -1.55 -7.44
C CYS A 181 -3.13 -0.43 -7.10
N ILE A 182 -3.98 -0.06 -8.06
CA ILE A 182 -5.00 0.96 -7.88
C ILE A 182 -6.39 0.35 -8.10
N SER A 183 -7.34 0.76 -7.27
CA SER A 183 -8.76 0.48 -7.44
C SER A 183 -9.53 1.79 -7.60
N PHE A 184 -10.61 1.75 -8.37
CA PHE A 184 -11.59 2.82 -8.50
C PHE A 184 -12.95 2.39 -7.93
N ASP A 185 -13.03 1.18 -7.38
CA ASP A 185 -14.29 0.50 -7.16
C ASP A 185 -15.14 1.16 -6.10
N VAL A 186 -14.54 1.72 -5.04
CA VAL A 186 -15.30 2.40 -4.01
C VAL A 186 -15.94 3.66 -4.58
N ARG A 187 -15.18 4.46 -5.34
CA ARG A 187 -15.69 5.69 -5.95
C ARG A 187 -16.75 5.40 -7.01
N LEU A 188 -16.53 4.41 -7.86
CA LEU A 188 -17.49 4.03 -8.89
C LEU A 188 -18.76 3.42 -8.29
N LYS A 189 -18.64 2.63 -7.22
CA LYS A 189 -19.80 2.14 -6.47
C LYS A 189 -20.62 3.27 -5.85
N GLU A 190 -19.96 4.25 -5.22
CA GLU A 190 -20.64 5.44 -4.68
C GLU A 190 -21.42 6.21 -5.77
N LEU A 191 -20.88 6.29 -6.98
CA LEU A 191 -21.52 6.94 -8.13
C LEU A 191 -22.66 6.08 -8.73
N TRP A 192 -22.51 4.76 -8.70
CA TRP A 192 -23.52 3.81 -9.16
C TRP A 192 -24.74 3.81 -8.24
N ASP A 193 -24.50 3.81 -6.93
CA ASP A 193 -25.54 3.80 -5.89
C ASP A 193 -26.17 5.21 -5.67
N TYR A 194 -25.83 6.20 -6.50
CA TYR A 194 -26.23 7.59 -6.28
C TYR A 194 -27.74 7.80 -6.59
N PRO A 195 -28.55 8.38 -5.66
CA PRO A 195 -30.01 8.47 -5.81
C PRO A 195 -30.52 9.28 -7.02
N PHE A 196 -29.66 10.07 -7.67
CA PHE A 196 -30.02 10.77 -8.91
C PHE A 196 -30.61 9.85 -9.97
N TRP A 197 -30.14 8.59 -10.03
CA TRP A 197 -30.64 7.60 -10.97
C TRP A 197 -32.11 7.26 -10.70
N ASP A 198 -32.53 7.19 -9.44
CA ASP A 198 -33.92 6.88 -9.06
C ASP A 198 -34.90 7.98 -9.49
N ASP A 199 -34.48 9.25 -9.47
CA ASP A 199 -35.31 10.38 -9.90
C ASP A 199 -35.41 10.51 -11.43
N PHE A 200 -34.41 9.99 -12.17
CA PHE A 200 -34.34 10.07 -13.64
C PHE A 200 -35.17 8.98 -14.33
N TYR A 201 -35.42 7.86 -13.65
CA TYR A 201 -36.16 6.72 -14.17
C TYR A 201 -37.56 6.64 -13.55
N THR A 202 -38.56 7.03 -14.33
CA THR A 202 -39.97 6.93 -13.98
C THR A 202 -40.64 5.80 -14.76
N GLU A 203 -41.87 5.41 -14.42
CA GLU A 203 -42.65 4.42 -15.21
C GLU A 203 -42.74 4.79 -16.70
N SER A 204 -42.65 6.08 -17.03
CA SER A 204 -42.64 6.64 -18.39
C SER A 204 -41.27 6.67 -19.08
N ASN A 205 -40.18 6.43 -18.36
CA ASN A 205 -38.82 6.36 -18.90
C ASN A 205 -38.05 5.26 -18.16
N PRO A 206 -38.28 3.98 -18.50
CA PRO A 206 -37.73 2.85 -17.76
C PRO A 206 -36.20 2.84 -17.85
N MET A 207 -35.59 2.43 -16.74
CA MET A 207 -34.15 2.34 -16.60
C MET A 207 -33.53 1.46 -17.70
N PRO A 208 -32.46 1.92 -18.39
CA PRO A 208 -31.73 1.10 -19.34
C PRO A 208 -31.31 -0.22 -18.70
N VAL A 209 -31.38 -1.32 -19.46
CA VAL A 209 -31.04 -2.69 -18.98
C VAL A 209 -29.62 -2.77 -18.39
N SER A 210 -28.71 -1.85 -18.73
CA SER A 210 -27.37 -1.74 -18.15
C SER A 210 -27.36 -1.33 -16.67
N LEU A 211 -28.29 -0.49 -16.24
CA LEU A 211 -28.43 -0.04 -14.84
C LEU A 211 -29.29 -0.99 -13.99
N ALA A 212 -29.98 -1.96 -14.63
CA ALA A 212 -30.69 -3.03 -13.92
C ALA A 212 -29.73 -4.11 -13.37
N ARG A 213 -28.43 -3.98 -13.63
CA ARG A 213 -27.39 -4.90 -13.15
C ARG A 213 -26.77 -4.36 -11.88
N ASP A 214 -26.38 -5.28 -10.99
CA ASP A 214 -25.58 -4.92 -9.83
C ASP A 214 -24.20 -4.42 -10.28
N TYR A 215 -23.65 -3.48 -9.52
CA TYR A 215 -22.28 -3.02 -9.74
C TYR A 215 -21.27 -4.16 -9.56
N GLU A 216 -20.50 -4.47 -10.61
CA GLU A 216 -19.43 -5.46 -10.57
C GLU A 216 -18.06 -4.78 -10.38
N PRO A 217 -17.27 -5.11 -9.34
CA PRO A 217 -15.96 -4.49 -9.10
C PRO A 217 -14.88 -4.97 -10.09
N ALA A 218 -13.96 -4.08 -10.48
CA ALA A 218 -12.79 -4.43 -11.28
C ALA A 218 -11.65 -5.03 -10.44
N GLY A 219 -11.65 -4.77 -9.14
CA GLY A 219 -10.60 -5.17 -8.20
C GLY A 219 -9.34 -4.31 -8.31
N TRP A 220 -8.25 -4.84 -7.76
CA TRP A 220 -6.94 -4.19 -7.77
C TRP A 220 -6.25 -4.34 -9.12
N ILE A 221 -5.90 -3.22 -9.74
CA ILE A 221 -5.28 -3.18 -11.07
C ILE A 221 -3.80 -2.82 -10.90
N ASP A 222 -2.90 -3.67 -11.40
CA ASP A 222 -1.46 -3.44 -11.32
C ASP A 222 -1.05 -2.24 -12.19
N MET A 223 -0.43 -1.25 -11.54
CA MET A 223 0.04 0.00 -12.10
C MET A 223 1.54 0.21 -11.83
N SER A 224 2.27 -0.85 -11.47
CA SER A 224 3.67 -0.76 -11.02
C SER A 224 4.58 -0.06 -12.04
N GLU A 225 4.29 -0.22 -13.34
CA GLU A 225 5.00 0.45 -14.44
C GLU A 225 4.93 1.99 -14.35
N LEU A 226 3.79 2.55 -13.91
CA LEU A 226 3.60 3.99 -13.80
C LEU A 226 4.48 4.62 -12.72
N PHE A 227 4.80 3.85 -11.67
CA PHE A 227 5.52 4.35 -10.50
C PHE A 227 7.02 4.02 -10.54
N GLY A 228 7.55 3.60 -11.68
CA GLY A 228 8.99 3.34 -11.87
C GLY A 228 9.87 4.58 -11.66
N PRO A 229 11.20 4.41 -11.58
CA PRO A 229 12.13 5.54 -11.60
C PRO A 229 12.07 6.29 -12.94
N ALA A 230 12.32 7.59 -12.93
CA ALA A 230 12.39 8.41 -14.14
C ALA A 230 13.54 7.96 -15.07
N THR A 231 13.20 7.72 -16.33
CA THR A 231 14.15 7.45 -17.40
C THR A 231 14.71 8.76 -17.97
N GLU A 232 15.74 8.66 -18.79
CA GLU A 232 16.27 9.84 -19.50
C GLU A 232 15.30 10.38 -20.56
N GLU A 233 14.50 9.49 -21.16
CA GLU A 233 13.45 9.86 -22.11
C GLU A 233 12.33 10.63 -21.43
N ASP A 234 11.95 10.23 -20.20
CA ASP A 234 10.98 10.96 -19.38
C ASP A 234 11.45 12.39 -19.11
N ARG A 235 12.72 12.57 -18.71
CA ARG A 235 13.30 13.90 -18.43
C ARG A 235 13.27 14.78 -19.67
N LYS A 236 13.70 14.25 -20.82
CA LYS A 236 13.71 14.99 -22.08
C LYS A 236 12.29 15.38 -22.51
N TYR A 237 11.33 14.47 -22.39
CA TYR A 237 9.93 14.76 -22.72
C TYR A 237 9.37 15.88 -21.83
N VAL A 238 9.59 15.79 -20.51
CA VAL A 238 9.10 16.80 -19.56
C VAL A 238 9.74 18.17 -19.84
N GLU A 239 11.04 18.22 -20.13
CA GLU A 239 11.72 19.48 -20.47
C GLU A 239 11.22 20.12 -21.77
N GLU A 240 10.90 19.31 -22.78
CA GLU A 240 10.47 19.78 -24.10
C GLU A 240 8.98 20.17 -24.14
N TYR A 241 8.12 19.39 -23.49
CA TYR A 241 6.66 19.48 -23.65
C TYR A 241 5.91 19.95 -22.40
N LEU A 242 6.52 19.84 -21.20
CA LEU A 242 5.86 20.14 -19.91
C LEU A 242 6.75 21.04 -19.02
N PRO A 243 7.20 22.22 -19.50
CA PRO A 243 8.21 23.04 -18.82
C PRO A 243 7.77 23.55 -17.44
N ASP A 244 6.47 23.77 -17.24
CA ASP A 244 5.92 24.23 -15.97
C ASP A 244 5.84 23.12 -14.90
N ARG A 245 6.04 21.85 -15.29
CA ARG A 245 6.03 20.67 -14.40
C ARG A 245 4.76 20.59 -13.55
N VAL A 246 3.63 21.00 -14.12
CA VAL A 246 2.31 20.88 -13.49
C VAL A 246 1.58 19.71 -14.13
N MET A 247 1.23 18.72 -13.32
CA MET A 247 0.43 17.57 -13.76
C MET A 247 -0.93 18.04 -14.27
N PRO A 248 -1.30 17.76 -15.54
CA PRO A 248 -2.62 18.08 -16.05
C PRO A 248 -3.73 17.40 -15.25
N GLU A 249 -4.93 17.97 -15.31
CA GLU A 249 -6.11 17.35 -14.69
C GLU A 249 -6.35 15.94 -15.26
N GLY A 250 -6.78 15.05 -14.38
CA GLY A 250 -7.12 13.67 -14.72
C GLY A 250 -8.40 13.58 -15.54
N ARG A 251 -8.60 12.46 -16.22
CA ARG A 251 -9.88 12.16 -16.88
C ARG A 251 -10.96 11.87 -15.84
N ASN A 252 -12.18 12.34 -16.09
CA ASN A 252 -13.29 12.07 -15.18
C ASN A 252 -13.71 10.60 -15.24
N VAL A 253 -13.54 9.88 -14.13
CA VAL A 253 -13.87 8.45 -14.00
C VAL A 253 -15.36 8.17 -14.14
N GLN A 254 -16.23 9.11 -13.75
CA GLN A 254 -17.68 8.95 -13.84
C GLN A 254 -18.12 8.81 -15.29
N THR A 255 -17.64 9.69 -16.17
CA THR A 255 -18.02 9.69 -17.60
C THR A 255 -17.32 8.59 -18.39
N GLY A 256 -16.25 8.03 -17.85
CA GLY A 256 -15.32 7.20 -18.61
C GLY A 256 -15.23 5.73 -18.20
N LEU A 257 -15.55 5.41 -16.94
CA LEU A 257 -15.40 4.06 -16.38
C LEU A 257 -16.68 3.49 -15.76
N LEU A 258 -17.68 4.34 -15.44
CA LEU A 258 -18.87 3.91 -14.69
C LEU A 258 -19.69 2.85 -15.44
N ASP A 259 -19.90 3.05 -16.74
CA ASP A 259 -20.70 2.15 -17.59
C ASP A 259 -19.88 1.00 -18.21
N CYS A 260 -18.57 0.92 -17.91
CA CYS A 260 -17.69 -0.10 -18.45
C CYS A 260 -17.81 -1.43 -17.69
N SER A 261 -17.61 -2.54 -18.41
CA SER A 261 -17.41 -3.86 -17.79
C SER A 261 -16.13 -3.89 -16.92
N PRO A 262 -16.00 -4.85 -15.98
CA PRO A 262 -14.78 -4.99 -15.18
C PRO A 262 -13.50 -5.08 -16.01
N ASP A 263 -13.51 -5.81 -17.13
CA ASP A 263 -12.35 -5.98 -18.00
C ASP A 263 -11.99 -4.70 -18.77
N GLU A 264 -12.99 -3.96 -19.26
CA GLU A 264 -12.77 -2.65 -19.88
C GLU A 264 -12.22 -1.65 -18.86
N ARG A 265 -12.73 -1.66 -17.62
CA ARG A 265 -12.19 -0.83 -16.54
C ARG A 265 -10.73 -1.15 -16.27
N ARG A 266 -10.35 -2.44 -16.21
CA ARG A 266 -8.94 -2.86 -16.08
C ARG A 266 -8.07 -2.33 -17.22
N ALA A 267 -8.54 -2.44 -18.46
CA ALA A 267 -7.80 -1.98 -19.63
C ALA A 267 -7.62 -0.45 -19.68
N LEU A 268 -8.64 0.29 -19.24
CA LEU A 268 -8.67 1.74 -19.32
C LEU A 268 -8.07 2.46 -18.10
N ALA A 269 -8.08 1.82 -16.92
CA ALA A 269 -7.76 2.43 -15.63
C ALA A 269 -6.47 3.25 -15.62
N LYS A 270 -5.41 2.78 -16.28
CA LYS A 270 -4.11 3.48 -16.33
C LYS A 270 -4.23 4.92 -16.85
N HIS A 271 -5.17 5.18 -17.75
CA HIS A 271 -5.42 6.50 -18.34
C HIS A 271 -6.22 7.45 -17.44
N TYR A 272 -6.73 6.94 -16.30
CA TYR A 272 -7.48 7.69 -15.30
C TYR A 272 -6.70 7.88 -13.99
N VAL A 273 -5.56 7.20 -13.82
CA VAL A 273 -4.68 7.36 -12.67
C VAL A 273 -3.92 8.68 -12.76
N VAL A 274 -3.25 8.91 -13.89
CA VAL A 274 -2.48 10.11 -14.21
C VAL A 274 -2.59 10.41 -15.70
N SER A 275 -2.59 11.69 -16.04
CA SER A 275 -2.65 12.14 -17.44
C SER A 275 -1.30 12.02 -18.15
N GLU A 276 -0.20 12.30 -17.46
CA GLU A 276 1.17 12.30 -17.99
C GLU A 276 2.08 11.39 -17.14
N PRO A 277 2.24 10.09 -17.47
CA PRO A 277 3.07 9.16 -16.70
C PRO A 277 4.55 9.56 -16.59
N GLU A 278 5.13 10.11 -17.65
CA GLU A 278 6.53 10.57 -17.72
C GLU A 278 6.75 11.68 -16.69
N LEU A 279 5.82 12.64 -16.63
CA LEU A 279 5.85 13.72 -15.65
C LEU A 279 5.69 13.18 -14.23
N LEU A 280 4.81 12.21 -13.98
CA LEU A 280 4.68 11.58 -12.68
C LEU A 280 6.03 11.03 -12.19
N ARG A 281 6.75 10.28 -13.03
CA ARG A 281 8.04 9.67 -12.67
C ARG A 281 9.09 10.73 -12.36
N VAL A 282 9.19 11.79 -13.17
CA VAL A 282 10.10 12.92 -12.91
C VAL A 282 9.74 13.63 -11.60
N MET A 283 8.47 13.92 -11.36
CA MET A 283 8.02 14.56 -10.13
C MET A 283 8.29 13.71 -8.89
N MET A 284 8.16 12.38 -8.99
CA MET A 284 8.52 11.48 -7.89
C MET A 284 10.01 11.57 -7.52
N GLU A 285 10.89 11.67 -8.52
CA GLU A 285 12.33 11.89 -8.30
C GLU A 285 12.58 13.22 -7.60
N GLU A 286 11.93 14.29 -8.06
CA GLU A 286 12.04 15.61 -7.46
C GLU A 286 11.53 15.63 -6.01
N HIS A 287 10.38 14.98 -5.74
CA HIS A 287 9.81 14.85 -4.40
C HIS A 287 10.79 14.16 -3.44
N TYR A 288 11.48 13.12 -3.92
CA TYR A 288 12.51 12.44 -3.14
C TYR A 288 13.72 13.35 -2.87
N GLU A 289 14.24 14.05 -3.88
CA GLU A 289 15.38 14.95 -3.69
C GLU A 289 15.03 16.14 -2.79
N PHE A 290 13.81 16.66 -2.88
CA PHE A 290 13.28 17.66 -1.94
C PHE A 290 13.25 17.10 -0.51
N TRP A 291 12.66 15.92 -0.31
CA TRP A 291 12.61 15.26 1.00
C TRP A 291 13.99 15.07 1.63
N LYS A 292 15.00 14.64 0.86
CA LYS A 292 16.38 14.47 1.34
C LYS A 292 16.97 15.78 1.85
N LYS A 293 16.79 16.86 1.10
CA LYS A 293 17.26 18.20 1.51
C LYS A 293 16.64 18.60 2.85
N TYR A 294 15.33 18.40 3.00
CA TYR A 294 14.62 18.70 4.24
C TYR A 294 15.10 17.85 5.42
N LYS A 295 15.29 16.54 5.21
CA LYS A 295 15.82 15.65 6.26
C LYS A 295 17.24 16.00 6.70
N SER A 296 18.09 16.50 5.80
CA SER A 296 19.41 17.03 6.18
C SER A 296 19.28 18.24 7.10
N ILE A 297 18.41 19.19 6.76
CA ILE A 297 18.18 20.42 7.54
C ILE A 297 17.59 20.09 8.93
N GLU A 298 16.67 19.13 9.01
CA GLU A 298 16.13 18.64 10.28
C GLU A 298 17.23 18.00 11.15
N ALA A 299 18.09 17.16 10.56
CA ALA A 299 19.20 16.53 11.27
C ALA A 299 20.25 17.54 11.79
N GLU A 300 20.42 18.67 11.09
CA GLU A 300 21.29 19.78 11.49
C GLU A 300 20.67 20.65 12.62
N GLY A 301 19.43 20.35 13.05
CA GLY A 301 18.77 21.03 14.16
C GLY A 301 18.30 22.46 13.86
N VAL A 302 18.21 22.81 12.57
CA VAL A 302 17.80 24.14 12.10
C VAL A 302 16.28 24.31 12.12
N LEU A 303 15.53 23.21 11.96
CA LEU A 303 14.08 23.16 12.13
C LEU A 303 13.77 22.64 13.54
N LYS A 304 13.28 23.52 14.42
CA LYS A 304 12.75 23.17 15.75
C LYS A 304 11.25 23.40 15.80
#